data_AF-K0Y107-F1
#
_entry.id   AF-K0Y107-F1
#
_cell.length_a   1.000
_cell.length_b   1.000
_cell.length_c   1.000
_cell.angle_alpha   90.00
_cell.angle_beta   90.00
_cell.angle_gamma   90.00
#
_symmetry.space_group_name_H-M   'P 1'
#
loop_
_entity.id
_entity.type
_entity.pdbx_description
1 polymer ?
#
loop_
_entity_poly.entity_id
_entity_poly.type
_entity_poly.pdbx_seq_one_letter_code
_entity_poly.pdbx_strand_id
1 'polypeptide(L)'
;MGKAFSEKEKEKIKENIMNTAIELFHNNGTKSLSISELTKRVGIAQGSFYNFWKDKDSLIIDLATYRSGQKLKALEENFSSSIKDPVGFLTDVIYKYSLDLMQKIKAQPVYEEAFKILKTKKSDEMNQIEKLYGEFLKKLVNYWKENSVVKTADECGLANAFIGSFLLCTDYYLFDEKYFEDILKTYISAIATKYIKV
;
A
#
# COMPACT_ATOMS: atom_id res chain seq x y z
N MET A 1 17.27 -4.54 -36.03
CA MET A 1 17.26 -3.97 -34.66
C MET A 1 15.90 -3.33 -34.45
N GLY A 2 15.18 -3.72 -33.40
CA GLY A 2 13.86 -3.15 -33.09
C GLY A 2 13.97 -1.66 -32.77
N LYS A 3 13.07 -0.85 -33.31
CA LYS A 3 13.01 0.60 -33.05
C LYS A 3 12.84 0.82 -31.53
N ALA A 4 13.70 1.65 -30.94
CA ALA A 4 13.55 2.06 -29.55
C ALA A 4 12.25 2.87 -29.39
N PHE A 5 11.49 2.60 -28.33
CA PHE A 5 10.31 3.39 -27.99
C PHE A 5 10.71 4.83 -27.67
N SER A 6 9.94 5.79 -28.16
CA SER A 6 9.98 7.17 -27.69
C SER A 6 9.54 7.26 -26.22
N GLU A 7 9.89 8.34 -25.53
CA GLU A 7 9.48 8.53 -24.12
C GLU A 7 7.96 8.50 -23.95
N LYS A 8 7.21 9.10 -24.88
CA LYS A 8 5.75 9.05 -24.86
C LYS A 8 5.20 7.63 -25.06
N GLU A 9 5.84 6.82 -25.91
CA GLU A 9 5.48 5.40 -26.08
C GLU A 9 5.82 4.60 -24.82
N LYS A 10 6.96 4.87 -24.19
CA LYS A 10 7.36 4.23 -22.93
C LYS A 10 6.36 4.52 -21.82
N GLU A 11 5.96 5.77 -21.62
CA GLU A 11 4.95 6.14 -20.62
C GLU A 11 3.63 5.41 -20.86
N LYS A 12 3.13 5.41 -22.09
CA LYS A 12 1.89 4.72 -22.44
C LYS A 12 1.98 3.20 -22.25
N ILE A 13 3.10 2.58 -22.61
CA ILE A 13 3.32 1.14 -22.40
C ILE A 13 3.38 0.84 -20.90
N LYS A 14 4.10 1.66 -20.12
CA LYS A 14 4.18 1.52 -18.66
C LYS A 14 2.79 1.59 -18.03
N GLU A 15 1.98 2.56 -18.42
CA GLU A 15 0.58 2.70 -17.98
C GLU A 15 -0.27 1.49 -18.38
N ASN A 16 -0.18 1.04 -19.63
CA ASN A 16 -0.93 -0.13 -20.10
C ASN A 16 -0.57 -1.41 -19.33
N ILE A 17 0.72 -1.63 -19.03
CA ILE A 17 1.16 -2.77 -18.23
C ILE A 17 0.61 -2.65 -16.80
N MET A 18 0.65 -1.46 -16.20
CA MET A 18 0.12 -1.21 -14.86
C MET A 18 -1.39 -1.48 -14.79
N ASN A 19 -2.16 -0.97 -15.75
CA ASN A 19 -3.61 -1.19 -15.83
C ASN A 19 -3.94 -2.68 -16.04
N THR A 20 -3.20 -3.35 -16.93
CA THR A 20 -3.36 -4.80 -17.15
C THR A 20 -3.03 -5.60 -15.88
N ALA A 21 -1.99 -5.21 -15.14
CA ALA A 21 -1.63 -5.85 -13.88
C ALA A 21 -2.71 -5.63 -12.80
N ILE A 22 -3.27 -4.42 -12.71
CA ILE A 22 -4.40 -4.09 -11.82
C ILE A 22 -5.61 -4.98 -12.13
N GLU A 23 -5.96 -5.11 -13.40
CA GLU A 23 -7.07 -5.96 -13.84
C GLU A 23 -6.84 -7.42 -13.50
N LEU A 24 -5.62 -7.94 -13.71
CA LEU A 24 -5.27 -9.30 -13.36
C LEU A 24 -5.34 -9.54 -11.84
N PHE A 25 -4.90 -8.56 -11.05
CA PHE A 25 -5.03 -8.58 -9.60
C PHE A 25 -6.49 -8.64 -9.13
N HIS A 26 -7.40 -7.94 -9.82
CA HIS A 26 -8.82 -7.91 -9.46
C HIS A 26 -9.63 -9.10 -10.00
N ASN A 27 -9.38 -9.52 -11.24
CA ASN A 27 -10.25 -10.43 -11.98
C ASN A 27 -9.81 -11.90 -11.88
N ASN A 28 -8.52 -12.18 -11.60
CA ASN A 28 -7.92 -13.51 -11.67
C ASN A 28 -7.11 -13.86 -10.42
N GLY A 29 -7.62 -13.53 -9.23
CA GLY A 29 -7.00 -13.81 -7.92
C GLY A 29 -6.78 -15.28 -7.57
N THR A 30 -6.62 -16.17 -8.55
CA THR A 30 -6.23 -17.59 -8.40
C THR A 30 -4.84 -17.89 -8.98
N LYS A 31 -4.24 -17.00 -9.80
CA LYS A 31 -2.92 -17.21 -10.41
C LYS A 31 -1.98 -16.03 -10.15
N SER A 32 -0.69 -16.34 -10.01
CA SER A 32 0.38 -15.36 -9.92
C SER A 32 0.46 -14.52 -11.19
N LEU A 33 0.93 -13.27 -11.08
CA LEU A 33 1.19 -12.44 -12.25
C LEU A 33 2.26 -13.10 -13.14
N SER A 34 2.02 -13.09 -14.45
CA SER A 34 2.97 -13.58 -15.46
C SER A 34 3.42 -12.45 -16.37
N ILE A 35 4.74 -12.24 -16.48
CA ILE A 35 5.32 -11.26 -17.41
C ILE A 35 4.88 -11.56 -18.85
N SER A 36 4.87 -12.84 -19.26
CA SER A 36 4.48 -13.22 -20.62
C SER A 36 3.02 -12.93 -20.91
N GLU A 37 2.13 -13.10 -19.93
CA GLU A 37 0.71 -12.75 -20.08
C GLU A 37 0.51 -11.25 -20.15
N LEU A 38 1.17 -10.48 -19.29
CA LEU A 38 1.14 -9.02 -19.31
C LEU A 38 1.60 -8.46 -20.65
N THR A 39 2.78 -8.90 -21.12
CA THR A 39 3.35 -8.40 -22.38
C THR A 39 2.50 -8.81 -23.58
N LYS A 40 1.90 -10.00 -23.55
CA LYS A 40 0.97 -10.46 -24.59
C LYS A 40 -0.31 -9.62 -24.65
N ARG A 41 -0.92 -9.29 -23.51
CA ARG A 41 -2.14 -8.46 -23.44
C ARG A 41 -1.87 -7.02 -23.90
N VAL A 42 -0.71 -6.46 -23.55
CA VAL A 42 -0.30 -5.11 -23.97
C VAL A 42 0.19 -5.07 -25.43
N GLY A 43 0.54 -6.21 -26.01
CA GLY A 43 0.99 -6.31 -27.41
C GLY A 43 2.47 -5.94 -27.60
N ILE A 44 3.33 -6.22 -26.62
CA ILE A 44 4.77 -5.97 -26.70
C ILE A 44 5.58 -7.26 -26.59
N ALA A 45 6.82 -7.24 -27.07
CA ALA A 45 7.74 -8.36 -26.87
C ALA A 45 8.09 -8.50 -25.38
N GLN A 46 8.28 -9.74 -24.92
CA GLN A 46 8.57 -10.01 -23.51
C GLN A 46 9.86 -9.33 -23.03
N GLY A 47 10.89 -9.29 -23.88
CA GLY A 47 12.15 -8.59 -23.58
C GLY A 47 11.98 -7.08 -23.36
N SER A 48 10.94 -6.46 -23.93
CA SER A 48 10.64 -5.04 -23.74
C SER A 48 10.17 -4.70 -22.32
N PHE A 49 9.66 -5.67 -21.57
CA PHE A 49 9.29 -5.48 -20.16
C PHE A 49 10.45 -4.95 -19.32
N TYR A 50 11.66 -5.48 -19.58
CA TYR A 50 12.85 -5.16 -18.81
C TYR A 50 13.38 -3.73 -19.02
N ASN A 51 12.80 -2.99 -19.98
CA ASN A 51 13.04 -1.54 -20.11
C ASN A 51 12.30 -0.72 -19.04
N PHE A 52 11.31 -1.32 -18.37
CA PHE A 52 10.44 -0.64 -17.41
C PHE A 52 10.64 -1.16 -15.98
N TRP A 53 10.84 -2.47 -15.81
CA TRP A 53 11.07 -3.11 -14.51
C TRP A 53 12.18 -4.15 -14.62
N LYS A 54 13.08 -4.21 -13.63
CA LYS A 54 14.18 -5.20 -13.59
C LYS A 54 13.68 -6.64 -13.52
N ASP A 55 12.57 -6.87 -12.83
CA ASP A 55 11.97 -8.17 -12.58
C ASP A 55 10.46 -8.02 -12.29
N LYS A 56 9.79 -9.16 -12.09
CA LYS A 56 8.36 -9.19 -11.76
C LYS A 56 8.07 -8.52 -10.42
N ASP A 57 8.97 -8.67 -9.46
CA ASP A 57 8.78 -8.16 -8.11
C ASP A 57 8.77 -6.63 -8.09
N SER A 58 9.61 -5.97 -8.89
CA SER A 58 9.58 -4.52 -9.07
C SER A 58 8.24 -4.02 -9.58
N LEU A 59 7.62 -4.73 -10.54
CA LEU A 59 6.26 -4.40 -10.98
C LEU A 59 5.26 -4.56 -9.82
N ILE A 60 5.39 -5.62 -9.04
CA ILE A 60 4.50 -5.88 -7.89
C ILE A 60 4.62 -4.78 -6.83
N ILE A 61 5.85 -4.31 -6.55
CA ILE A 61 6.07 -3.22 -5.58
C ILE A 61 5.51 -1.90 -6.13
N ASP A 62 5.78 -1.55 -7.39
CA ASP A 62 5.20 -0.35 -8.03
C ASP A 62 3.67 -0.37 -7.99
N LEU A 63 3.07 -1.53 -8.23
CA LEU A 63 1.64 -1.73 -8.15
C LEU A 63 1.11 -1.54 -6.73
N ALA A 64 1.77 -2.10 -5.72
CA ALA A 64 1.41 -1.93 -4.32
C ALA A 64 1.51 -0.46 -3.89
N THR A 65 2.55 0.25 -4.30
CA THR A 65 2.74 1.69 -4.08
C THR A 65 1.63 2.50 -4.74
N TYR A 66 1.32 2.22 -6.02
CA TYR A 66 0.26 2.90 -6.76
C TYR A 66 -1.11 2.74 -6.08
N ARG A 67 -1.45 1.51 -5.68
CA ARG A 67 -2.72 1.20 -5.00
C ARG A 67 -2.83 1.83 -3.62
N SER A 68 -1.76 1.78 -2.85
CA SER A 68 -1.70 2.44 -1.54
C SER A 68 -1.90 3.95 -1.73
N GLY A 69 -1.28 4.55 -2.73
CA GLY A 69 -1.42 5.98 -3.04
C GLY A 69 -2.85 6.37 -3.44
N GLN A 70 -3.53 5.57 -4.25
CA GLN A 70 -4.95 5.81 -4.58
C GLN A 70 -5.83 5.80 -3.33
N LYS A 71 -5.63 4.82 -2.44
CA LYS A 71 -6.42 4.72 -1.20
C LYS A 71 -6.14 5.88 -0.24
N LEU A 72 -4.88 6.26 -0.05
CA LEU A 72 -4.54 7.40 0.81
C LEU A 72 -5.10 8.72 0.26
N LYS A 73 -5.06 8.94 -1.06
CA LYS A 73 -5.67 10.13 -1.68
C LYS A 73 -7.18 10.20 -1.42
N ALA A 74 -7.89 9.09 -1.53
CA ALA A 74 -9.32 9.06 -1.20
C ALA A 74 -9.61 9.32 0.29
N LEU A 75 -8.67 8.98 1.18
CA LEU A 75 -8.76 9.29 2.61
C LEU A 75 -8.48 10.77 2.91
N GLU A 76 -7.62 11.43 2.13
CA GLU A 76 -7.34 12.88 2.25
C GLU A 76 -8.62 13.71 2.08
N GLU A 77 -9.55 13.28 1.22
CA GLU A 77 -10.86 13.92 1.02
C GLU A 77 -11.75 13.91 2.27
N ASN A 78 -11.46 13.01 3.22
CA ASN A 78 -12.26 12.80 4.43
C ASN A 78 -11.59 13.31 5.71
N PHE A 79 -10.54 14.12 5.61
CA PHE A 79 -9.84 14.68 6.78
C PHE A 79 -10.75 15.47 7.71
N SER A 80 -11.79 16.12 7.23
CA SER A 80 -12.76 16.85 8.07
C SER A 80 -13.44 15.96 9.12
N SER A 81 -13.64 14.67 8.83
CA SER A 81 -14.23 13.71 9.78
C SER A 81 -13.32 13.40 10.97
N SER A 82 -12.03 13.75 10.89
CA SER A 82 -11.04 13.47 11.93
C SER A 82 -11.00 14.51 13.06
N ILE A 83 -11.63 15.68 12.88
CA ILE A 83 -11.56 16.82 13.83
C ILE A 83 -12.05 16.43 15.23
N LYS A 84 -13.15 15.66 15.30
CA LYS A 84 -13.78 15.29 16.57
C LYS A 84 -12.94 14.29 17.37
N ASP A 85 -12.26 13.38 16.68
CA ASP A 85 -11.45 12.32 17.30
C ASP A 85 -10.27 11.96 16.38
N PRO A 86 -9.16 12.72 16.44
CA PRO A 86 -7.97 12.47 15.61
C PRO A 86 -7.39 11.06 15.80
N VAL A 87 -7.39 10.58 17.05
CA VAL A 87 -6.85 9.27 17.43
C VAL A 87 -7.74 8.16 16.89
N GLY A 88 -9.05 8.23 17.13
CA GLY A 88 -10.03 7.26 16.63
C GLY A 88 -10.08 7.23 15.11
N PHE A 89 -10.02 8.40 14.46
CA PHE A 89 -9.97 8.48 12.99
C PHE A 89 -8.78 7.73 12.42
N LEU A 90 -7.56 8.03 12.88
CA LEU A 90 -6.36 7.37 12.36
C LEU A 90 -6.38 5.87 12.69
N THR A 91 -6.86 5.51 13.87
CA THR A 91 -7.02 4.11 14.29
C THR A 91 -7.93 3.35 13.33
N ASP A 92 -9.12 3.91 13.05
CA ASP A 92 -10.11 3.29 12.17
C ASP A 92 -9.61 3.20 10.73
N VAL A 93 -8.91 4.22 10.23
CA VAL A 93 -8.32 4.23 8.89
C VAL A 93 -7.32 3.09 8.73
N ILE A 94 -6.36 2.98 9.66
CA ILE A 94 -5.33 1.95 9.59
C ILE A 94 -5.94 0.57 9.81
N TYR A 95 -6.85 0.41 10.78
CA TYR A 95 -7.50 -0.88 11.07
C TYR A 95 -8.33 -1.39 9.89
N LYS A 96 -9.18 -0.55 9.30
CA LYS A 96 -9.98 -0.94 8.12
C LYS A 96 -9.10 -1.31 6.93
N TYR A 97 -8.04 -0.54 6.70
CA TYR A 97 -7.10 -0.81 5.61
C TYR A 97 -6.37 -2.15 5.82
N SER A 98 -5.88 -2.39 7.03
CA SER A 98 -5.16 -3.61 7.40
C SER A 98 -6.07 -4.85 7.35
N LEU A 99 -7.33 -4.76 7.77
CA LEU A 99 -8.30 -5.86 7.63
C LEU A 99 -8.68 -6.17 6.19
N ASP A 100 -9.00 -5.17 5.36
CA ASP A 100 -9.27 -5.36 3.92
C ASP A 100 -8.09 -6.08 3.25
N LEU A 101 -6.89 -5.71 3.65
CA LEU A 101 -5.65 -6.29 3.12
C LEU A 101 -5.47 -7.74 3.57
N MET A 102 -5.66 -8.03 4.86
CA MET A 102 -5.61 -9.38 5.39
C MET A 102 -6.63 -10.30 4.70
N GLN A 103 -7.87 -9.83 4.51
CA GLN A 103 -8.91 -10.60 3.81
C GLN A 103 -8.51 -10.92 2.36
N LYS A 104 -7.88 -9.97 1.67
CA LYS A 104 -7.33 -10.19 0.32
C LYS A 104 -6.19 -11.19 0.31
N ILE A 105 -5.28 -11.14 1.29
CA ILE A 105 -4.21 -12.13 1.46
C ILE A 105 -4.81 -13.53 1.68
N LYS A 106 -5.83 -13.66 2.54
CA LYS A 106 -6.53 -14.94 2.79
C LYS A 106 -7.18 -15.51 1.52
N ALA A 107 -7.77 -14.64 0.69
CA ALA A 107 -8.61 -15.07 -0.43
C ALA A 107 -7.87 -15.19 -1.76
N GLN A 108 -6.71 -14.54 -1.93
CA GLN A 108 -6.10 -14.34 -3.24
C GLN A 108 -4.58 -14.55 -3.21
N PRO A 109 -4.04 -15.61 -3.86
CA PRO A 109 -2.60 -15.92 -3.85
C PRO A 109 -1.71 -14.81 -4.42
N VAL A 110 -2.25 -13.96 -5.30
CA VAL A 110 -1.50 -12.81 -5.84
C VAL A 110 -1.15 -11.79 -4.75
N TYR A 111 -2.03 -11.61 -3.75
CA TYR A 111 -1.75 -10.78 -2.58
C TYR A 111 -0.75 -11.50 -1.67
N GLU A 112 -0.89 -12.79 -1.43
CA GLU A 112 0.09 -13.55 -0.63
C GLU A 112 1.52 -13.44 -1.22
N GLU A 113 1.67 -13.60 -2.54
CA GLU A 113 2.94 -13.44 -3.25
C GLU A 113 3.49 -12.02 -3.11
N ALA A 114 2.66 -11.00 -3.34
CA ALA A 114 3.08 -9.61 -3.24
C ALA A 114 3.57 -9.26 -1.83
N PHE A 115 2.93 -9.78 -0.80
CA PHE A 115 3.31 -9.51 0.58
C PHE A 115 4.58 -10.24 0.99
N LYS A 116 4.79 -11.46 0.51
CA LYS A 116 6.07 -12.16 0.68
C LYS A 116 7.23 -11.37 0.07
N ILE A 117 7.02 -10.75 -1.09
CA ILE A 117 8.01 -9.87 -1.74
C ILE A 117 8.25 -8.62 -0.88
N LEU A 118 7.19 -7.93 -0.45
CA LEU A 118 7.28 -6.72 0.36
C LEU A 118 7.94 -6.96 1.73
N LYS A 119 7.75 -8.14 2.33
CA LYS A 119 8.39 -8.51 3.61
C LYS A 119 9.88 -8.82 3.46
N THR A 120 10.31 -9.35 2.32
CA THR A 120 11.67 -9.88 2.13
C THR A 120 12.62 -8.90 1.45
N LYS A 121 12.12 -8.01 0.60
CA LYS A 121 12.95 -7.05 -0.13
C LYS A 121 13.07 -5.70 0.55
N LYS A 122 14.12 -5.45 1.34
CA LYS A 122 14.56 -4.07 1.63
C LYS A 122 15.13 -3.43 0.35
N SER A 123 14.27 -2.86 -0.49
CA SER A 123 14.66 -2.16 -1.72
C SER A 123 14.35 -0.66 -1.66
N ASP A 124 14.94 0.12 -2.56
CA ASP A 124 14.57 1.53 -2.77
C ASP A 124 13.08 1.72 -3.06
N GLU A 125 12.40 0.68 -3.54
CA GLU A 125 10.96 0.69 -3.81
C GLU A 125 10.13 0.58 -2.51
N MET A 126 10.61 -0.15 -1.48
CA MET A 126 9.99 -0.11 -0.14
C MET A 126 10.06 1.30 0.46
N ASN A 127 11.15 2.03 0.22
CA ASN A 127 11.28 3.42 0.65
C ASN A 127 10.18 4.31 0.03
N GLN A 128 9.62 3.94 -1.13
CA GLN A 128 8.53 4.70 -1.74
C GLN A 128 7.21 4.54 -0.99
N ILE A 129 6.90 3.34 -0.48
CA ILE A 129 5.71 3.10 0.35
C ILE A 129 5.84 3.84 1.68
N GLU A 130 7.01 3.79 2.31
CA GLU A 130 7.27 4.55 3.53
C GLU A 130 7.13 6.05 3.30
N LYS A 131 7.69 6.57 2.21
CA LYS A 131 7.53 7.97 1.81
C LYS A 131 6.07 8.34 1.59
N LEU A 132 5.29 7.47 0.94
CA LEU A 132 3.87 7.67 0.69
C LEU A 132 3.08 7.80 2.01
N TYR A 133 3.29 6.91 2.97
CA TYR A 133 2.66 7.01 4.29
C TYR A 133 3.12 8.25 5.06
N GLY A 134 4.41 8.60 4.98
CA GLY A 134 4.95 9.81 5.59
C GLY A 134 4.33 11.10 5.03
N GLU A 135 4.14 11.18 3.71
CA GLU A 135 3.47 12.31 3.05
C GLU A 135 2.00 12.43 3.48
N PHE A 136 1.28 11.31 3.53
CA PHE A 136 -0.10 11.26 4.03
C PHE A 136 -0.20 11.75 5.49
N LEU A 137 0.65 11.21 6.38
CA LEU A 137 0.67 11.60 7.79
C LEU A 137 1.01 13.08 7.96
N LYS A 138 1.98 13.59 7.19
CA LYS A 138 2.34 15.02 7.21
C LYS A 138 1.15 15.90 6.86
N LYS A 139 0.40 15.57 5.80
CA LYS A 139 -0.79 16.33 5.42
C LYS A 139 -1.87 16.28 6.49
N LEU A 140 -2.14 15.10 7.05
CA LEU A 140 -3.13 14.90 8.10
C LEU A 140 -2.78 15.68 9.38
N VAL A 141 -1.51 15.60 9.82
CA VAL A 141 -1.02 16.32 11.00
C VAL A 141 -1.06 17.84 10.77
N ASN A 142 -0.69 18.32 9.59
CA ASN A 142 -0.83 19.74 9.25
C ASN A 142 -2.29 20.19 9.31
N TYR A 143 -3.20 19.41 8.73
CA TYR A 143 -4.64 19.68 8.80
C TYR A 143 -5.14 19.77 10.26
N TRP A 144 -4.70 18.86 11.13
CA TRP A 144 -5.03 18.91 12.56
C TRP A 144 -4.48 20.14 13.28
N LYS A 145 -3.25 20.56 12.97
CA LYS A 145 -2.62 21.76 13.53
C LYS A 145 -3.35 23.03 13.09
N GLU A 146 -3.71 23.14 11.80
CA GLU A 146 -4.47 24.26 11.26
C GLU A 146 -5.85 24.39 11.91
N ASN A 147 -6.49 23.27 12.25
CA ASN A 147 -7.78 23.25 12.95
C ASN A 147 -7.65 23.27 14.49
N SER A 148 -6.43 23.40 15.03
CA SER A 148 -6.16 23.45 16.48
C SER A 148 -6.73 22.26 17.28
N VAL A 149 -6.82 21.07 16.65
CA VAL A 149 -7.31 19.84 17.31
C VAL A 149 -6.19 18.95 17.85
N VAL A 150 -4.93 19.23 17.50
CA VAL A 150 -3.76 18.51 17.98
C VAL A 150 -2.65 19.51 18.29
N LYS A 151 -2.09 19.45 19.50
CA LYS A 151 -0.91 20.23 19.91
C LYS A 151 0.36 19.72 19.25
N THR A 152 0.60 18.41 19.35
CA THR A 152 1.76 17.75 18.75
C THR A 152 1.37 16.38 18.23
N ALA A 153 1.97 15.98 17.11
CA ALA A 153 1.95 14.62 16.62
C ALA A 153 3.34 14.27 16.10
N ASP A 154 3.80 13.06 16.40
CA ASP A 154 5.07 12.52 15.91
C ASP A 154 4.79 11.64 14.68
N GLU A 155 5.02 12.18 13.49
CA GLU A 155 4.76 11.50 12.22
C GLU A 155 5.57 10.20 12.08
N CYS A 156 6.82 10.18 12.57
CA CYS A 156 7.68 8.99 12.55
C CYS A 156 7.13 7.91 13.49
N GLY A 157 6.68 8.30 14.69
CA GLY A 157 5.99 7.43 15.62
C GLY A 157 4.71 6.84 15.03
N LEU A 158 3.91 7.67 14.35
CA LEU A 158 2.66 7.25 13.70
C LEU A 158 2.89 6.34 12.49
N ALA A 159 3.98 6.52 11.74
CA ALA A 159 4.32 5.63 10.63
C ALA A 159 4.47 4.17 11.08
N ASN A 160 4.90 3.95 12.32
CA ASN A 160 5.02 2.60 12.88
C ASN A 160 3.66 1.89 13.01
N ALA A 161 2.54 2.60 13.15
CA ALA A 161 1.22 1.98 13.15
C ALA A 161 0.91 1.27 11.82
N PHE A 162 1.33 1.85 10.69
CA PHE A 162 1.20 1.21 9.37
C PHE A 162 2.13 0.00 9.25
N ILE A 163 3.40 0.14 9.63
CA ILE A 163 4.40 -0.93 9.53
C ILE A 163 4.01 -2.12 10.40
N GLY A 164 3.71 -1.91 11.68
CA GLY A 164 3.37 -3.02 12.57
C GLY A 164 2.04 -3.66 12.23
N SER A 165 1.02 -2.89 11.82
CA SER A 165 -0.26 -3.50 11.38
C SER A 165 -0.08 -4.33 10.11
N PHE A 166 0.77 -3.90 9.17
CA PHE A 166 1.17 -4.70 8.01
C PHE A 166 1.81 -6.02 8.44
N LEU A 167 2.80 -5.98 9.34
CA LEU A 167 3.49 -7.18 9.82
C LEU A 167 2.54 -8.16 10.53
N LEU A 168 1.67 -7.64 11.41
CA LEU A 168 0.64 -8.44 12.07
C LEU A 168 -0.29 -9.12 11.05
N CYS A 169 -0.73 -8.39 10.03
CA CYS A 169 -1.61 -8.94 8.99
C CYS A 169 -0.90 -9.96 8.08
N THR A 170 0.41 -9.82 7.83
CA THR A 170 1.14 -10.84 7.04
C THR A 170 1.30 -12.17 7.75
N ASP A 171 1.42 -12.13 9.07
CA ASP A 171 1.63 -13.31 9.91
C ASP A 171 0.41 -13.62 10.77
N TYR A 172 -0.79 -13.25 10.29
CA TYR A 172 -2.05 -13.39 11.05
C TYR A 172 -2.30 -14.84 11.50
N TYR A 173 -1.81 -15.82 10.74
CA TYR A 173 -1.94 -17.26 11.03
C TYR A 173 -1.16 -17.72 12.26
N LEU A 174 -0.25 -16.89 12.78
CA LEU A 174 0.44 -17.13 14.05
C LEU A 174 -0.39 -16.75 15.28
N PHE A 175 -1.49 -16.03 15.07
CA PHE A 175 -2.41 -15.60 16.13
C PHE A 175 -3.65 -16.50 16.14
N ASP A 176 -4.24 -16.65 17.32
CA ASP A 176 -5.59 -17.21 17.42
C ASP A 176 -6.59 -16.23 16.79
N GLU A 177 -7.35 -16.72 15.82
CA GLU A 177 -8.29 -15.93 15.02
C GLU A 177 -9.31 -15.17 15.86
N LYS A 178 -9.70 -15.72 17.02
CA LYS A 178 -10.65 -15.09 17.95
C LYS A 178 -10.13 -13.76 18.49
N TYR A 179 -8.81 -13.62 18.66
CA TYR A 179 -8.20 -12.46 19.31
C TYR A 179 -7.46 -11.53 18.34
N PHE A 180 -7.27 -11.94 17.09
CA PHE A 180 -6.43 -11.21 16.14
C PHE A 180 -6.90 -9.78 15.91
N GLU A 181 -8.19 -9.56 15.67
CA GLU A 181 -8.71 -8.21 15.40
C GLU A 181 -8.57 -7.28 16.60
N ASP A 182 -8.81 -7.79 17.82
CA ASP A 182 -8.64 -7.04 19.06
C ASP A 182 -7.16 -6.66 19.27
N ILE A 183 -6.24 -7.59 19.01
CA ILE A 183 -4.79 -7.34 19.09
C ILE A 183 -4.39 -6.27 18.07
N LEU A 184 -4.84 -6.40 16.82
CA LEU A 184 -4.55 -5.45 15.75
C LEU A 184 -5.05 -4.05 16.11
N LYS A 185 -6.31 -3.93 16.54
CA LYS A 185 -6.90 -2.65 16.91
C LYS A 185 -6.24 -2.05 18.14
N THR A 186 -5.91 -2.87 19.14
CA THR A 186 -5.19 -2.44 20.35
C THR A 186 -3.80 -1.89 19.99
N TYR A 187 -3.06 -2.59 19.13
CA TYR A 187 -1.75 -2.15 18.66
C TYR A 187 -1.84 -0.78 17.97
N ILE A 188 -2.74 -0.64 17.00
CA ILE A 188 -2.90 0.60 16.22
C ILE A 188 -3.31 1.75 17.14
N SER A 189 -4.33 1.54 17.99
CA SER A 189 -4.84 2.56 18.90
C SER A 189 -3.76 2.99 19.89
N ALA A 190 -2.97 2.06 20.44
CA ALA A 190 -1.92 2.39 21.39
C ALA A 190 -0.84 3.29 20.77
N ILE A 191 -0.44 3.02 19.52
CA ILE A 191 0.50 3.88 18.79
C ILE A 191 -0.12 5.25 18.52
N ALA A 192 -1.35 5.31 18.00
CA ALA A 192 -2.04 6.57 17.73
C ALA A 192 -2.18 7.44 18.99
N THR A 193 -2.65 6.88 20.11
CA THR A 193 -2.76 7.57 21.40
C THR A 193 -1.41 8.03 21.95
N LYS A 194 -0.36 7.23 21.77
CA LYS A 194 0.98 7.58 22.27
C LYS A 194 1.54 8.80 21.55
N TYR A 195 1.40 8.84 20.22
CA TYR A 195 2.06 9.80 19.35
C TYR A 195 1.18 10.96 18.88
N ILE A 196 -0.10 11.02 19.23
CA ILE A 196 -0.97 12.19 19.06
C ILE A 196 -1.24 12.82 20.43
N LYS A 197 -0.99 14.12 20.56
CA LYS A 197 -1.31 14.93 21.75
C LYS A 197 -2.34 15.99 21.37
N VAL A 198 -3.56 15.76 21.83
CA VAL A 198 -4.71 16.69 21.70
C VAL A 198 -4.56 17.87 22.67
#